data_AF-A0A133P0U8-F1
#
_entry.id   AF-A0A133P0U8-F1
#
_cell.length_a   1.000
_cell.length_b   1.000
_cell.length_c   1.000
_cell.angle_alpha   90.00
_cell.angle_beta   90.00
_cell.angle_gamma   90.00
#
_symmetry.space_group_name_H-M   'P 1'
#
loop_
_entity.id
_entity.type
_entity.pdbx_description
1 polymer ?
#
loop_
_entity_poly.entity_id
_entity_poly.type
_entity_poly.pdbx_seq_one_letter_code
_entity_poly.pdbx_strand_id
1 'polypeptide(L)'
;MEKLGYTRQTQKLIYWLLDDFANFWQGNEAGARPSFIELAYTKEVMKAKFVKVYDGFDTVKNAQAFLISSLMNKDNLTVDELTSNVIKALQSLAIQNGGFSLSLNALTQKQANDFVKWLFEMAIYWEIPLRQEIRDLFAEDYQNAFIYATLKKKICCICGKEHGVLHHYDNVARIGGYKFDDGRVLRVMCLCEEHHTEVHAIGAKNFSSKYHVVGIYLDDRQIRELKKVYKGHFQAFKE
;
A
#
# COMPACT_ATOMS: atom_id res chain seq x y z
N MET A 1 -8.79 8.90 -17.22
CA MET A 1 -7.50 8.98 -16.52
C MET A 1 -7.63 10.00 -15.41
N GLU A 2 -7.11 9.67 -14.22
CA GLU A 2 -7.15 10.56 -13.06
C GLU A 2 -6.22 11.78 -13.21
N LYS A 3 -6.54 12.87 -12.52
CA LYS A 3 -5.72 14.09 -12.50
C LYS A 3 -4.42 13.84 -11.72
N LEU A 4 -3.28 14.24 -12.31
CA LEU A 4 -2.00 14.26 -11.60
C LEU A 4 -1.98 15.38 -10.54
N GLY A 5 -1.33 15.09 -9.42
CA GLY A 5 -1.35 15.96 -8.24
C GLY A 5 -1.70 15.16 -6.99
N TYR A 6 -0.92 15.35 -5.93
CA TYR A 6 -1.24 14.86 -4.60
C TYR A 6 -0.87 15.88 -3.52
N THR A 7 -1.38 15.73 -2.30
CA THR A 7 -1.22 16.73 -1.23
C THR A 7 0.20 16.81 -0.69
N ARG A 8 0.56 17.98 -0.14
CA ARG A 8 1.79 18.16 0.64
C ARG A 8 1.86 17.28 1.88
N GLN A 9 0.71 16.93 2.47
CA GLN A 9 0.65 16.03 3.63
C GLN A 9 1.08 14.61 3.23
N THR A 10 0.52 14.07 2.14
CA THR A 10 0.96 12.76 1.59
C THR A 10 2.44 12.79 1.21
N GLN A 11 2.91 13.89 0.60
CA GLN A 11 4.35 14.03 0.29
C GLN A 11 5.21 13.99 1.54
N LYS A 12 4.85 14.77 2.56
CA LYS A 12 5.58 14.80 3.82
C LYS A 12 5.68 13.41 4.44
N LEU A 13 4.59 12.65 4.43
CA LEU A 13 4.57 11.29 4.94
C LEU A 13 5.46 10.33 4.13
N ILE A 14 5.41 10.38 2.80
CA ILE A 14 6.30 9.58 1.94
C ILE A 14 7.77 9.82 2.32
N TYR A 15 8.16 11.09 2.47
CA TYR A 15 9.55 11.42 2.78
C TYR A 15 9.93 11.03 4.21
N TRP A 16 9.05 11.23 5.19
CA TRP A 16 9.30 10.80 6.56
C TRP A 16 9.48 9.28 6.68
N LEU A 17 8.65 8.50 5.98
CA LEU A 17 8.82 7.05 5.92
C LEU A 17 10.16 6.68 5.29
N LEU A 18 10.50 7.26 4.13
CA LEU A 18 11.77 6.96 3.47
C LEU A 18 12.99 7.41 4.28
N ASP A 19 12.88 8.50 5.03
CA ASP A 19 13.92 8.95 5.95
C ASP A 19 14.15 7.92 7.06
N ASP A 20 13.08 7.39 7.68
CA ASP A 20 13.19 6.40 8.75
C ASP A 20 13.75 5.06 8.23
N PHE A 21 13.46 4.71 6.99
CA PHE A 21 14.04 3.52 6.35
C PHE A 21 15.54 3.71 6.12
N ALA A 22 15.94 4.88 5.61
CA ALA A 22 17.35 5.21 5.41
C ALA A 22 18.11 5.23 6.74
N ASN A 23 17.52 5.80 7.79
CA ASN A 23 18.12 5.82 9.13
C ASN A 23 18.31 4.41 9.68
N PHE A 24 17.27 3.57 9.61
CA PHE A 24 17.33 2.21 10.12
C PHE A 24 18.45 1.39 9.46
N TRP A 25 18.58 1.44 8.14
CA TRP A 25 19.65 0.71 7.44
C TRP A 25 21.06 1.22 7.71
N GLN A 26 21.19 2.44 8.22
CA GLN A 26 22.45 3.01 8.67
C GLN A 26 22.69 2.83 10.18
N GLY A 27 21.79 2.17 10.90
CA GLY A 27 21.88 2.00 12.36
C GLY A 27 21.55 3.26 13.15
N ASN A 28 20.91 4.26 12.53
CA ASN A 28 20.45 5.48 13.20
C ASN A 28 19.05 5.29 13.79
N GLU A 29 18.72 6.13 14.78
CA GLU A 29 17.39 6.18 15.36
C GLU A 29 16.34 6.75 14.39
N ALA A 30 15.08 6.35 14.57
CA ALA A 30 13.96 6.88 13.79
C ALA A 30 13.79 8.39 14.04
N GLY A 31 13.42 9.15 13.00
CA GLY A 31 13.32 10.62 13.08
C GLY A 31 14.64 11.37 12.89
N ALA A 32 15.79 10.69 12.89
CA ALA A 32 17.07 11.32 12.55
C ALA A 32 17.08 11.85 11.10
N ARG A 33 18.07 12.68 10.77
CA ARG A 33 18.27 13.16 9.39
C ARG A 33 19.28 12.25 8.67
N PRO A 34 18.86 11.42 7.70
CA PRO A 34 19.80 10.62 6.93
C PRO A 34 20.68 11.51 6.04
N SER A 35 21.82 10.96 5.61
CA SER A 35 22.64 11.63 4.60
C SER A 35 21.88 11.74 3.27
N PHE A 36 22.23 12.73 2.44
CA PHE A 36 21.60 12.91 1.13
C PHE A 36 21.74 11.67 0.25
N ILE A 37 22.91 11.03 0.26
CA ILE A 37 23.21 9.85 -0.55
C ILE A 37 22.34 8.67 -0.10
N GLU A 38 22.25 8.43 1.21
CA GLU A 38 21.49 7.31 1.77
C GLU A 38 19.98 7.46 1.54
N LEU A 39 19.46 8.68 1.69
CA LEU A 39 18.08 8.96 1.35
C LEU A 39 17.81 8.78 -0.16
N ALA A 40 18.73 9.20 -1.02
CA ALA A 40 18.59 9.03 -2.46
C ALA A 40 18.58 7.54 -2.85
N TYR A 41 19.50 6.76 -2.30
CA TYR A 41 19.56 5.31 -2.48
C TYR A 41 18.28 4.63 -2.00
N THR A 42 17.81 4.98 -0.80
CA THR A 42 16.58 4.42 -0.21
C THR A 42 15.36 4.72 -1.08
N LYS A 43 15.24 5.94 -1.61
CA LYS A 43 14.18 6.30 -2.57
C LYS A 43 14.22 5.40 -3.79
N GLU A 44 15.37 5.20 -4.43
CA GLU A 44 15.46 4.35 -5.61
C GLU A 44 15.09 2.89 -5.31
N VAL A 45 15.61 2.32 -4.23
CA VAL A 45 15.30 0.94 -3.82
C VAL A 45 13.81 0.74 -3.56
N MET A 46 13.20 1.65 -2.80
CA MET A 46 11.79 1.53 -2.40
C MET A 46 10.85 1.76 -3.58
N LYS A 47 11.14 2.72 -4.45
CA LYS A 47 10.40 2.93 -5.69
C LYS A 47 10.47 1.70 -6.60
N ALA A 48 11.68 1.15 -6.80
CA ALA A 48 11.86 -0.02 -7.66
C ALA A 48 11.16 -1.27 -7.15
N LYS A 49 11.08 -1.46 -5.82
CA LYS A 49 10.29 -2.54 -5.22
C LYS A 49 8.80 -2.33 -5.41
N PHE A 50 8.30 -1.10 -5.22
CA PHE A 50 6.88 -0.79 -5.39
C PHE A 50 6.40 -0.99 -6.83
N VAL A 51 7.18 -0.55 -7.82
CA VAL A 51 6.84 -0.71 -9.25
C VAL A 51 6.62 -2.17 -9.64
N LYS A 52 7.33 -3.12 -9.02
CA LYS A 52 7.18 -4.54 -9.31
C LYS A 52 5.87 -5.15 -8.82
N VAL A 53 5.24 -4.54 -7.81
CA VAL A 53 4.05 -5.10 -7.15
C VAL A 53 2.79 -4.29 -7.41
N TYR A 54 2.93 -3.01 -7.78
CA TYR A 54 1.81 -2.11 -8.00
C TYR A 54 1.39 -2.04 -9.47
N ASP A 55 0.11 -2.33 -9.72
CA ASP A 55 -0.55 -2.35 -11.04
C ASP A 55 -1.45 -1.12 -11.28
N GLY A 56 -1.63 -0.27 -10.28
CA GLY A 56 -2.48 0.94 -10.38
C GLY A 56 -1.82 2.13 -11.10
N PHE A 57 -0.69 1.92 -11.78
CA PHE A 57 -0.07 2.99 -12.58
C PHE A 57 -0.83 3.20 -13.89
N ASP A 58 -1.30 4.43 -14.10
CA ASP A 58 -1.92 4.87 -15.34
C ASP A 58 -0.84 5.38 -16.32
N THR A 59 -0.15 4.45 -16.98
CA THR A 59 0.98 4.78 -17.88
C THR A 59 0.57 4.85 -19.35
N VAL A 60 1.14 5.80 -20.08
CA VAL A 60 1.08 5.79 -21.55
C VAL A 60 2.03 4.72 -22.10
N LYS A 61 1.51 3.79 -22.91
CA LYS A 61 2.31 2.68 -23.47
C LYS A 61 3.47 3.14 -24.35
N ASN A 62 3.24 4.18 -25.15
CA ASN A 62 4.26 4.78 -26.02
C ASN A 62 4.34 6.29 -25.73
N ALA A 63 5.27 6.66 -24.85
CA ALA A 63 5.46 8.04 -24.41
C ALA A 63 5.82 8.98 -25.57
N GLN A 64 6.63 8.52 -26.54
CA GLN A 64 7.01 9.31 -27.71
C GLN A 64 5.82 9.62 -28.60
N ALA A 65 5.02 8.61 -28.96
CA ALA A 65 3.83 8.80 -29.78
C ALA A 65 2.80 9.71 -29.10
N PHE A 66 2.64 9.57 -27.77
CA PHE A 66 1.77 10.43 -26.97
C PHE A 66 2.22 11.90 -26.96
N LEU A 67 3.53 12.16 -26.90
CA LEU A 67 4.06 13.52 -26.99
C LEU A 67 3.91 14.10 -28.39
N ILE A 68 4.19 13.32 -29.43
CA ILE A 68 4.00 13.75 -30.81
C ILE A 68 2.54 14.13 -31.05
N SER A 69 1.58 13.31 -30.62
CA SER A 69 0.16 13.64 -30.77
C SER A 69 -0.24 14.90 -29.99
N SER A 70 0.31 15.09 -28.79
CA SER A 70 0.09 16.32 -28.00
C SER A 70 0.61 17.56 -28.72
N LEU A 71 1.77 17.48 -29.37
CA LEU A 71 2.35 18.59 -30.14
C LEU A 71 1.59 18.87 -31.44
N MET A 72 1.14 17.83 -32.14
CA MET A 72 0.32 17.98 -33.35
C MET A 72 -1.03 18.64 -33.04
N ASN A 73 -1.54 18.45 -31.83
CA ASN A 73 -2.80 19.05 -31.36
C ASN A 73 -2.59 20.29 -30.48
N LYS A 74 -1.39 20.89 -30.47
CA LYS A 74 -1.01 21.96 -29.53
C LYS A 74 -1.95 23.18 -29.56
N ASP A 75 -2.53 23.49 -30.72
CA ASP A 75 -3.36 24.68 -30.90
C ASP A 75 -4.75 24.53 -30.21
N ASN A 76 -5.10 23.30 -29.83
CA ASN A 76 -6.31 22.96 -29.07
C ASN A 76 -6.03 22.67 -27.59
N LEU A 77 -4.81 22.89 -27.12
CA LEU A 77 -4.39 22.61 -25.75
C LEU A 77 -3.93 23.89 -25.04
N THR A 78 -4.27 23.99 -23.77
CA THR A 78 -3.68 24.99 -22.88
C THR A 78 -2.23 24.63 -22.55
N VAL A 79 -1.45 25.61 -22.08
CA VAL A 79 -0.08 25.39 -21.59
C VAL A 79 -0.05 24.38 -20.44
N ASP A 80 -1.05 24.42 -19.55
CA ASP A 80 -1.16 23.50 -18.42
C ASP A 80 -1.43 22.06 -18.88
N GLU A 81 -2.30 21.87 -19.88
CA GLU A 81 -2.56 20.55 -20.46
C GLU A 81 -1.32 20.00 -21.16
N LEU A 82 -0.63 20.82 -21.95
CA LEU A 82 0.61 20.41 -22.60
C LEU A 82 1.68 20.03 -21.57
N THR A 83 1.82 20.81 -20.50
CA THR A 83 2.74 20.53 -19.39
C THR A 83 2.37 19.23 -18.68
N SER A 84 1.08 19.01 -18.41
CA SER A 84 0.57 17.76 -17.84
C SER A 84 0.90 16.56 -18.72
N ASN A 85 0.76 16.69 -20.04
CA ASN A 85 1.09 15.63 -20.98
C ASN A 85 2.60 15.32 -20.98
N VAL A 86 3.46 16.34 -20.92
CA VAL A 86 4.91 16.13 -20.76
C VAL A 86 5.22 15.36 -19.48
N ILE A 87 4.65 15.77 -18.34
CA ILE A 87 4.87 15.09 -17.06
C ILE A 87 4.38 13.64 -17.11
N LYS A 88 3.19 13.38 -17.68
CA LYS A 88 2.65 12.03 -17.87
C LYS A 88 3.58 11.14 -18.68
N ALA A 89 4.11 11.66 -19.79
CA ALA A 89 5.00 10.89 -20.66
C ALA A 89 6.31 10.54 -19.94
N LEU A 90 6.93 11.51 -19.27
CA LEU A 90 8.16 11.30 -18.50
C LEU A 90 7.95 10.33 -17.34
N GLN A 91 6.83 10.47 -16.61
CA GLN A 91 6.51 9.55 -15.51
C GLN A 91 6.26 8.14 -16.02
N SER A 92 5.54 7.98 -17.13
CA SER A 92 5.29 6.68 -17.74
C SER A 92 6.58 6.00 -18.16
N LEU A 93 7.52 6.76 -18.74
CA LEU A 93 8.84 6.26 -19.09
C LEU A 93 9.63 5.87 -17.83
N ALA A 94 9.57 6.64 -16.75
CA ALA A 94 10.23 6.29 -15.49
C ALA A 94 9.68 4.97 -14.91
N ILE A 95 8.35 4.80 -14.92
CA ILE A 95 7.67 3.56 -14.46
C ILE A 95 8.07 2.36 -15.30
N GLN A 96 8.10 2.50 -16.62
CA GLN A 96 8.54 1.44 -17.54
C GLN A 96 10.01 1.05 -17.32
N ASN A 97 10.84 1.98 -16.83
CA ASN A 97 12.23 1.73 -16.46
C ASN A 97 12.41 1.32 -14.98
N GLY A 98 11.33 0.96 -14.29
CA GLY A 98 11.40 0.41 -12.94
C GLY A 98 11.51 1.44 -11.80
N GLY A 99 11.20 2.71 -12.05
CA GLY A 99 11.19 3.76 -11.04
C GLY A 99 10.00 4.71 -11.17
N PHE A 100 9.99 5.82 -10.45
CA PHE A 100 9.01 6.90 -10.68
C PHE A 100 9.46 8.20 -10.02
N SER A 101 8.87 9.32 -10.41
CA SER A 101 9.07 10.59 -9.72
C SER A 101 8.08 10.73 -8.56
N LEU A 102 8.59 11.27 -7.45
CA LEU A 102 7.81 11.71 -6.29
C LEU A 102 7.54 13.23 -6.32
N SER A 103 7.68 13.90 -7.46
CA SER A 103 7.24 15.30 -7.56
C SER A 103 5.71 15.36 -7.43
N LEU A 104 5.18 16.46 -6.86
CA LEU A 104 3.75 16.57 -6.52
C LEU A 104 2.82 16.29 -7.70
N ASN A 105 3.24 16.67 -8.91
CA ASN A 105 2.43 16.56 -10.12
C ASN A 105 2.77 15.31 -10.93
N ALA A 106 3.52 14.35 -10.38
CA ALA A 106 3.92 13.14 -11.11
C ALA A 106 3.07 11.91 -10.77
N LEU A 107 2.34 11.92 -9.65
CA LEU A 107 1.43 10.85 -9.27
C LEU A 107 0.02 11.42 -9.05
N THR A 108 -1.00 10.58 -9.20
CA THR A 108 -2.34 10.90 -8.70
C THR A 108 -2.35 10.79 -7.17
N GLN A 109 -3.32 11.43 -6.52
CA GLN A 109 -3.51 11.30 -5.06
C GLN A 109 -3.65 9.85 -4.63
N LYS A 110 -4.37 9.03 -5.41
CA LYS A 110 -4.55 7.61 -5.15
C LYS A 110 -3.21 6.87 -5.20
N GLN A 111 -2.43 7.05 -6.25
CA GLN A 111 -1.12 6.38 -6.41
C GLN A 111 -0.15 6.75 -5.27
N ALA A 112 -0.13 8.02 -4.85
CA ALA A 112 0.70 8.47 -3.74
C ALA A 112 0.25 7.86 -2.40
N ASN A 113 -1.05 7.77 -2.15
CA ASN A 113 -1.59 7.09 -0.95
C ASN A 113 -1.32 5.58 -0.96
N ASP A 114 -1.44 4.92 -2.11
CA ASP A 114 -1.15 3.50 -2.25
C ASP A 114 0.34 3.19 -1.99
N PHE A 115 1.22 4.11 -2.37
CA PHE A 115 2.65 4.03 -2.03
C PHE A 115 2.90 4.23 -0.53
N VAL A 116 2.24 5.20 0.11
CA VAL A 116 2.29 5.37 1.58
C VAL A 116 1.85 4.10 2.30
N LYS A 117 0.70 3.54 1.93
CA LYS A 117 0.19 2.29 2.53
C LYS A 117 1.23 1.18 2.40
N TRP A 118 1.80 1.02 1.21
CA TRP A 118 2.84 0.03 0.99
C TRP A 118 4.10 0.26 1.84
N LEU A 119 4.53 1.52 1.98
CA LEU A 119 5.66 1.86 2.86
C LEU A 119 5.36 1.49 4.31
N PHE A 120 4.15 1.76 4.82
CA PHE A 120 3.76 1.29 6.15
C PHE A 120 3.82 -0.24 6.29
N GLU A 121 3.30 -0.96 5.31
CA GLU A 121 3.34 -2.42 5.30
C GLU A 121 4.78 -2.93 5.35
N MET A 122 5.69 -2.32 4.58
CA MET A 122 7.10 -2.69 4.57
C MET A 122 7.80 -2.34 5.88
N ALA A 123 7.47 -1.20 6.49
CA ALA A 123 8.02 -0.81 7.78
C ALA A 123 7.71 -1.87 8.84
N ILE A 124 6.45 -2.31 8.91
CA ILE A 124 6.02 -3.29 9.90
C ILE A 124 6.56 -4.69 9.56
N TYR A 125 6.54 -5.05 8.27
CA TYR A 125 7.04 -6.36 7.83
C TYR A 125 8.53 -6.54 8.10
N TRP A 126 9.35 -5.51 7.86
CA TRP A 126 10.80 -5.51 8.15
C TRP A 126 11.15 -4.99 9.54
N GLU A 127 10.15 -4.75 10.40
CA GLU A 127 10.34 -4.31 11.79
C GLU A 127 11.17 -3.00 11.90
N ILE A 128 10.98 -2.11 10.92
CA ILE A 128 11.61 -0.79 10.88
C ILE A 128 10.88 0.12 11.87
N PRO A 129 11.58 0.68 12.87
CA PRO A 129 11.01 1.67 13.77
C PRO A 129 10.71 2.95 12.99
N LEU A 130 9.53 3.52 13.23
CA LEU A 130 9.09 4.78 12.65
C LEU A 130 9.04 5.85 13.73
N ARG A 131 9.27 7.10 13.33
CA ARG A 131 9.11 8.26 14.23
C ARG A 131 7.68 8.33 14.78
N GLN A 132 7.54 8.85 16.00
CA GLN A 132 6.27 8.83 16.72
C GLN A 132 5.19 9.65 16.00
N GLU A 133 5.56 10.76 15.34
CA GLU A 133 4.63 11.63 14.62
C GLU A 133 3.92 10.90 13.48
N ILE A 134 4.57 9.91 12.87
CA ILE A 134 3.94 9.08 11.83
C ILE A 134 2.83 8.23 12.47
N ARG A 135 3.08 7.65 13.64
CA ARG A 135 2.11 6.79 14.34
C ARG A 135 0.90 7.60 14.79
N ASP A 136 1.12 8.80 15.31
CA ASP A 136 0.06 9.63 15.85
C ASP A 136 -0.80 10.27 14.74
N LEU A 137 -0.17 10.80 13.69
CA LEU A 137 -0.87 11.51 12.60
C LEU A 137 -1.54 10.56 11.59
N PHE A 138 -1.09 9.31 11.50
CA PHE A 138 -1.54 8.34 10.50
C PHE A 138 -1.87 6.98 11.14
N ALA A 139 -2.43 7.01 12.34
CA ALA A 139 -2.72 5.83 13.16
C ALA A 139 -3.58 4.78 12.44
N GLU A 140 -4.62 5.21 11.71
CA GLU A 140 -5.52 4.30 10.98
C GLU A 140 -4.80 3.58 9.83
N ASP A 141 -4.05 4.32 9.00
CA ASP A 141 -3.25 3.74 7.92
C ASP A 141 -2.19 2.77 8.48
N TYR A 142 -1.55 3.14 9.59
CA TYR A 142 -0.60 2.29 10.29
C TYR A 142 -1.25 1.01 10.84
N GLN A 143 -2.45 1.12 11.44
CA GLN A 143 -3.20 -0.03 11.95
C GLN A 143 -3.61 -0.99 10.83
N ASN A 144 -4.06 -0.47 9.69
CA ASN A 144 -4.42 -1.30 8.54
C ASN A 144 -3.20 -2.04 7.99
N ALA A 145 -2.07 -1.35 7.87
CA ALA A 145 -0.81 -1.95 7.47
C ALA A 145 -0.32 -3.00 8.48
N PHE A 146 -0.54 -2.79 9.78
CA PHE A 146 -0.23 -3.75 10.82
C PHE A 146 -1.02 -5.04 10.65
N ILE A 147 -2.34 -4.94 10.49
CA ILE A 147 -3.20 -6.11 10.27
C ILE A 147 -2.78 -6.85 9.00
N TYR A 148 -2.48 -6.15 7.91
CA TYR A 148 -2.00 -6.78 6.69
C TYR A 148 -0.64 -7.48 6.86
N ALA A 149 0.32 -6.84 7.55
CA ALA A 149 1.62 -7.44 7.83
C ALA A 149 1.50 -8.71 8.68
N THR A 150 0.60 -8.73 9.66
CA THR A 150 0.32 -9.94 10.48
C THR A 150 -0.27 -11.08 9.65
N LEU A 151 -1.18 -10.76 8.70
CA LEU A 151 -1.69 -11.72 7.72
C LEU A 151 -0.56 -12.32 6.88
N LYS A 152 0.38 -11.50 6.38
CA LYS A 152 1.54 -11.98 5.62
C LYS A 152 2.48 -12.86 6.44
N LYS A 153 2.72 -12.52 7.71
CA LYS A 153 3.58 -13.28 8.63
C LYS A 153 2.88 -14.50 9.25
N LYS A 154 1.57 -14.66 9.06
CA LYS A 154 0.73 -15.67 9.75
C LYS A 154 0.88 -15.62 11.28
N ILE A 155 0.85 -14.42 11.83
CA ILE A 155 0.89 -14.18 13.29
C ILE A 155 -0.42 -13.53 13.72
N CYS A 156 -0.87 -13.82 14.94
CA CYS A 156 -2.09 -13.25 15.48
C CYS A 156 -1.96 -11.73 15.68
N CYS A 157 -2.90 -10.95 15.14
CA CYS A 157 -2.92 -9.49 15.31
C CYS A 157 -3.28 -9.02 16.74
N ILE A 158 -3.69 -9.94 17.62
CA ILE A 158 -4.02 -9.63 19.03
C ILE A 158 -2.83 -9.88 19.95
N CYS A 159 -2.24 -11.07 19.89
CA CYS A 159 -1.23 -11.51 20.85
C CYS A 159 0.14 -11.86 20.24
N GLY A 160 0.30 -11.76 18.92
CA GLY A 160 1.56 -12.05 18.23
C GLY A 160 1.91 -13.54 18.13
N LYS A 161 1.10 -14.46 18.67
CA LYS A 161 1.32 -15.91 18.53
C LYS A 161 1.43 -16.31 17.06
N GLU A 162 2.40 -17.16 16.76
CA GLU A 162 2.61 -17.74 15.43
C GLU A 162 1.49 -18.70 15.03
N HIS A 163 1.55 -19.18 13.78
CA HIS A 163 0.57 -20.10 13.18
C HIS A 163 -0.86 -19.57 13.15
N GLY A 164 -1.01 -18.24 13.03
CA GLY A 164 -2.29 -17.61 12.79
C GLY A 164 -2.94 -18.05 11.47
N VAL A 165 -4.27 -18.06 11.48
CA VAL A 165 -5.11 -18.35 10.31
C VAL A 165 -5.86 -17.09 9.87
N LEU A 166 -6.22 -17.04 8.59
CA LEU A 166 -7.06 -15.98 8.07
C LEU A 166 -8.48 -16.16 8.63
N HIS A 167 -8.99 -15.08 9.22
CA HIS A 167 -10.35 -14.98 9.72
C HIS A 167 -11.13 -13.99 8.87
N HIS A 168 -12.28 -14.40 8.37
CA HIS A 168 -13.26 -13.47 7.79
C HIS A 168 -14.05 -12.80 8.91
N TYR A 169 -13.80 -11.51 9.11
CA TYR A 169 -14.50 -10.68 10.08
C TYR A 169 -16.00 -10.55 9.74
N ASP A 170 -16.30 -10.41 8.45
CA ASP A 170 -17.66 -10.41 7.94
C ASP A 170 -18.10 -11.84 7.60
N ASN A 171 -19.36 -12.18 7.89
CA ASN A 171 -19.89 -13.51 7.60
C ASN A 171 -19.87 -13.81 6.08
N VAL A 172 -19.15 -14.86 5.70
CA VAL A 172 -18.96 -15.30 4.31
C VAL A 172 -20.28 -15.68 3.61
N ALA A 173 -21.32 -16.08 4.37
CA ALA A 173 -22.65 -16.35 3.81
C ALA A 173 -23.26 -15.12 3.11
N ARG A 174 -22.84 -13.90 3.47
CA ARG A 174 -23.31 -12.64 2.85
C ARG A 174 -23.00 -12.53 1.36
N ILE A 175 -21.96 -13.24 0.90
CA ILE A 175 -21.56 -13.31 -0.51
C ILE A 175 -21.89 -14.67 -1.15
N GLY A 176 -22.67 -15.52 -0.48
CA GLY A 176 -23.06 -16.84 -0.97
C GLY A 176 -22.06 -17.97 -0.71
N GLY A 177 -21.03 -17.73 0.14
CA GLY A 177 -20.06 -18.74 0.56
C GLY A 177 -18.66 -18.58 -0.06
N TYR A 178 -17.71 -19.39 0.44
CA TYR A 178 -16.27 -19.28 0.11
C TYR A 178 -15.94 -19.35 -1.38
N LYS A 179 -16.76 -20.05 -2.18
CA LYS A 179 -16.56 -20.15 -3.63
C LYS A 179 -16.73 -18.82 -4.38
N PHE A 180 -17.39 -17.84 -3.76
CA PHE A 180 -17.61 -16.49 -4.30
C PHE A 180 -16.72 -15.44 -3.64
N ASP A 181 -15.87 -15.85 -2.69
CA ASP A 181 -14.94 -14.93 -2.03
C ASP A 181 -13.80 -14.58 -2.98
N ASP A 182 -13.74 -13.31 -3.38
CA ASP A 182 -12.64 -12.74 -4.15
C ASP A 182 -11.72 -11.87 -3.29
N GLY A 183 -11.97 -11.76 -1.97
CA GLY A 183 -11.18 -10.97 -1.04
C GLY A 183 -11.45 -9.48 -1.01
N ARG A 184 -12.29 -8.94 -1.91
CA ARG A 184 -12.55 -7.49 -2.01
C ARG A 184 -13.65 -7.01 -1.08
N VAL A 185 -14.60 -7.89 -0.77
CA VAL A 185 -15.88 -7.51 -0.13
C VAL A 185 -15.91 -7.78 1.37
N LEU A 186 -15.16 -8.76 1.86
CA LEU A 186 -15.19 -9.16 3.27
C LEU A 186 -13.92 -8.69 3.96
N ARG A 187 -14.07 -8.10 5.15
CA ARG A 187 -12.92 -7.76 5.96
C ARG A 187 -12.25 -9.01 6.51
N VAL A 188 -10.93 -8.98 6.60
CA VAL A 188 -10.13 -10.09 7.09
C VAL A 188 -9.09 -9.66 8.15
N MET A 189 -8.66 -10.60 8.97
CA MET A 189 -7.57 -10.44 9.94
C MET A 189 -6.88 -11.78 10.22
N CYS A 190 -5.70 -11.77 10.85
CA CYS A 190 -5.00 -12.99 11.23
C CYS A 190 -5.17 -13.28 12.73
N LEU A 191 -5.67 -14.47 13.09
CA LEU A 191 -5.91 -14.87 14.49
C LEU A 191 -5.26 -16.23 14.78
N CYS A 192 -4.71 -16.41 15.98
CA CYS A 192 -4.33 -17.73 16.48
C CYS A 192 -5.59 -18.53 16.87
N GLU A 193 -5.44 -19.83 17.10
CA GLU A 193 -6.54 -20.74 17.44
C GLU A 193 -7.41 -20.24 18.61
N GLU A 194 -6.80 -19.75 19.69
CA GLU A 194 -7.48 -19.24 20.88
C GLU A 194 -8.39 -18.06 20.53
N HIS A 195 -7.85 -17.03 19.87
CA HIS A 195 -8.61 -15.84 19.49
C HIS A 195 -9.60 -16.11 18.35
N HIS A 196 -9.28 -17.05 17.45
CA HIS A 196 -10.17 -17.49 16.39
C HIS A 196 -11.40 -18.21 16.95
N THR A 197 -11.20 -19.06 17.96
CA THR A 197 -12.29 -19.71 18.69
C THR A 197 -13.09 -18.67 19.49
N GLU A 198 -12.41 -17.73 20.15
CA GLU A 198 -13.06 -16.68 20.92
C GLU A 198 -13.99 -15.82 20.06
N VAL A 199 -13.53 -15.33 18.90
CA VAL A 199 -14.36 -14.48 18.02
C VAL A 199 -15.60 -15.22 17.54
N HIS A 200 -15.52 -16.53 17.29
CA HIS A 200 -16.69 -17.35 16.97
C HIS A 200 -17.63 -17.54 18.17
N ALA A 201 -17.09 -17.60 19.39
CA ALA A 201 -17.89 -17.78 20.61
C ALA A 201 -18.63 -16.50 21.03
N ILE A 202 -17.97 -15.33 21.01
CA ILE A 202 -18.56 -14.07 21.50
C ILE A 202 -19.14 -13.18 20.39
N GLY A 203 -18.82 -13.49 19.13
CA GLY A 203 -19.21 -12.73 17.96
C GLY A 203 -18.31 -11.52 17.68
N ALA A 204 -18.15 -11.19 16.39
CA ALA A 204 -17.23 -10.16 15.89
C ALA A 204 -17.41 -8.78 16.58
N LYS A 205 -18.65 -8.34 16.85
CA LYS A 205 -18.90 -7.04 17.50
C LYS A 205 -18.32 -6.98 18.91
N ASN A 206 -18.52 -8.01 19.72
CA ASN A 206 -18.00 -8.05 21.09
C ASN A 206 -16.48 -8.23 21.09
N PHE A 207 -15.96 -9.03 20.16
CA PHE A 207 -14.52 -9.20 19.97
C PHE A 207 -13.83 -7.87 19.62
N SER A 208 -14.38 -7.11 18.68
CA SER A 208 -13.88 -5.78 18.31
C SER A 208 -13.92 -4.79 19.46
N SER A 209 -14.97 -4.80 20.26
CA SER A 209 -15.06 -3.95 21.46
C SER A 209 -14.01 -4.32 22.51
N LYS A 210 -13.72 -5.62 22.68
CA LYS A 210 -12.75 -6.12 23.66
C LYS A 210 -11.31 -5.81 23.29
N TYR A 211 -10.95 -5.99 22.02
CA TYR A 211 -9.56 -5.86 21.54
C TYR A 211 -9.29 -4.60 20.72
N HIS A 212 -10.30 -3.76 20.51
CA HIS A 212 -10.21 -2.54 19.71
C HIS A 212 -9.65 -2.77 18.29
N VAL A 213 -10.00 -3.92 17.69
CA VAL A 213 -9.58 -4.31 16.35
C VAL A 213 -10.79 -4.56 15.46
N VAL A 214 -10.70 -4.19 14.19
CA VAL A 214 -11.63 -4.61 13.14
C VAL A 214 -10.83 -5.18 11.98
N GLY A 215 -11.42 -6.07 11.18
CA GLY A 215 -10.74 -6.58 10.00
C GLY A 215 -10.54 -5.49 8.95
N ILE A 216 -9.62 -5.73 8.01
CA ILE A 216 -9.32 -4.81 6.92
C ILE A 216 -9.95 -5.28 5.61
N TYR A 217 -10.34 -4.33 4.76
CA TYR A 217 -10.57 -4.60 3.35
C TYR A 217 -9.22 -4.71 2.64
N LEU A 218 -9.14 -5.58 1.65
CA LEU A 218 -7.93 -5.77 0.87
C LEU A 218 -8.07 -5.12 -0.51
N ASP A 219 -6.96 -4.56 -0.99
CA ASP A 219 -6.82 -4.21 -2.40
C ASP A 219 -6.31 -5.40 -3.24
N ASP A 220 -6.40 -5.30 -4.56
CA ASP A 220 -6.02 -6.35 -5.50
C ASP A 220 -4.54 -6.76 -5.38
N ARG A 221 -3.64 -5.84 -4.99
CA ARG A 221 -2.23 -6.16 -4.74
C ARG A 221 -2.12 -7.03 -3.49
N GLN A 222 -2.78 -6.63 -2.41
CA GLN A 222 -2.78 -7.35 -1.15
C GLN A 222 -3.38 -8.75 -1.31
N ILE A 223 -4.47 -8.90 -2.07
CA ILE A 223 -5.10 -10.21 -2.34
C ILE A 223 -4.14 -11.13 -3.10
N ARG A 224 -3.47 -10.64 -4.15
CA ARG A 224 -2.46 -11.41 -4.91
C ARG A 224 -1.34 -11.94 -4.02
N GLU A 225 -0.84 -11.12 -3.10
CA GLU A 225 0.19 -11.53 -2.15
C GLU A 225 -0.33 -12.55 -1.14
N LEU A 226 -1.51 -12.34 -0.57
CA LEU A 226 -2.08 -13.25 0.43
C LEU A 226 -2.51 -14.59 -0.17
N LYS A 227 -2.90 -14.65 -1.45
CA LYS A 227 -3.18 -15.92 -2.16
C LYS A 227 -1.92 -16.79 -2.31
N LYS A 228 -0.71 -16.22 -2.22
CA LYS A 228 0.54 -16.99 -2.14
C LYS A 228 0.69 -17.70 -0.79
N VAL A 229 0.14 -17.12 0.28
CA VAL A 229 0.22 -17.60 1.67
C VAL A 229 -0.97 -18.49 2.05
N TYR A 230 -2.17 -18.14 1.61
CA TYR A 230 -3.46 -18.76 1.97
C TYR A 230 -4.11 -19.43 0.75
N LYS A 231 -3.61 -20.60 0.35
CA LYS A 231 -4.00 -21.29 -0.90
C LYS A 231 -5.49 -21.64 -1.03
N GLY A 232 -6.20 -21.82 0.08
CA GLY A 232 -7.64 -22.13 0.10
C GLY A 232 -8.59 -20.93 0.11
N HIS A 233 -8.06 -19.71 0.18
CA HIS A 233 -8.84 -18.47 0.31
C HIS A 233 -8.89 -17.70 -1.02
N PHE A 234 -9.84 -16.76 -1.12
CA PHE A 234 -10.02 -15.90 -2.30
C PHE A 234 -10.24 -16.71 -3.58
N GLN A 235 -11.13 -17.72 -3.51
CA GLN A 235 -11.37 -18.69 -4.58
C GLN A 235 -11.88 -18.03 -5.87
N ALA A 236 -12.68 -16.98 -5.76
CA ALA A 236 -13.23 -16.24 -6.89
C ALA A 236 -12.30 -15.14 -7.43
N PHE A 237 -11.17 -14.87 -6.76
CA PHE A 237 -10.22 -13.85 -7.24
C PHE A 237 -9.53 -14.34 -8.52
N LYS A 238 -9.79 -13.62 -9.61
CA LYS A 238 -9.17 -13.80 -10.93
C LYS A 238 -8.12 -12.70 -11.14
N GLU A 239 -6.94 -13.10 -11.61
CA GLU A 239 -5.83 -12.21 -11.97
C GLU A 239 -6.12 -11.42 -13.26
#